data_AF-A0A438HEM8-F1
#
_entry.id   AF-A0A438HEM8-F1
#
_cell.length_a   1.000
_cell.length_b   1.000
_cell.length_c   1.000
_cell.angle_alpha   90.00
_cell.angle_beta   90.00
_cell.angle_gamma   90.00
#
_symmetry.space_group_name_H-M   'P 1'
#
loop_
_entity.id
_entity.type
_entity.pdbx_description
1 polymer ?
#
loop_
_entity_poly.entity_id
_entity_poly.type
_entity_poly.pdbx_seq_one_letter_code
_entity_poly.pdbx_strand_id
1 'polypeptide(L)'
;MGHDKGSNNPLTKVSKVTQKKVSRTSSNGPPRNYRGALEVDLKTCAKRAKLRVYNEFQKQVVDAWRDINEEFLRPTVVPMPLLMCVLNLSRVMDVIYTGGDGYTHVGKVMKNNVASLLIHSIV
;
A
#
# COMPACT_ATOMS: atom_id res chain seq x y z
N MET A 1 -19.41 56.55 12.48
CA MET A 1 -18.22 55.79 12.90
C MET A 1 -18.53 55.11 14.23
N GLY A 2 -18.68 53.79 14.24
CA GLY A 2 -18.90 53.00 15.45
C GLY A 2 -18.32 51.62 15.22
N HIS A 3 -17.04 51.45 15.57
CA HIS A 3 -16.36 50.15 15.55
C HIS A 3 -16.95 49.27 16.66
N ASP A 4 -17.80 48.31 16.28
CA ASP A 4 -18.22 47.23 17.17
C ASP A 4 -17.03 46.30 17.39
N LYS A 5 -16.33 46.51 18.51
CA LYS A 5 -15.25 45.63 18.96
C LYS A 5 -15.88 44.32 19.41
N GLY A 6 -15.75 43.31 18.55
CA GLY A 6 -16.16 41.94 18.81
C GLY A 6 -15.84 41.50 20.24
N SER A 7 -16.90 41.30 21.02
CA SER A 7 -16.85 40.90 22.42
C SER A 7 -16.06 39.59 22.59
N ASN A 8 -14.88 39.69 23.22
CA ASN A 8 -14.01 38.58 23.62
C ASN A 8 -14.50 37.85 24.88
N ASN A 9 -15.77 38.01 25.24
CA ASN A 9 -16.40 37.36 26.37
C ASN A 9 -16.38 35.81 26.18
N PRO A 10 -15.99 35.03 27.21
CA PRO A 10 -15.98 33.57 27.17
C PRO A 10 -17.33 32.94 26.78
N LEU A 11 -18.46 33.53 27.17
CA LEU A 11 -19.80 33.11 26.75
C LEU A 11 -20.00 33.23 25.23
N THR A 12 -19.46 34.28 24.61
CA THR A 12 -19.50 34.47 23.16
C THR A 12 -18.67 33.40 22.42
N LYS A 13 -17.56 32.97 23.02
CA LYS A 13 -16.74 31.87 22.49
C LYS A 13 -17.44 30.52 22.63
N VAL A 14 -18.04 30.25 23.78
CA VAL A 14 -18.81 29.01 24.03
C VAL A 14 -19.99 28.94 23.06
N SER A 15 -20.77 30.00 22.89
CA SER A 15 -21.87 30.04 21.93
C SER A 15 -21.41 29.78 20.49
N LYS A 16 -20.27 30.33 20.06
CA LYS A 16 -19.70 30.05 18.72
C LYS A 16 -19.22 28.60 18.58
N VAL A 17 -18.64 28.02 19.62
CA VAL A 17 -18.22 26.61 19.65
C VAL A 17 -19.43 25.68 19.63
N THR A 18 -20.47 25.99 20.40
CA THR A 18 -21.73 25.24 20.44
C THR A 18 -22.46 25.32 19.11
N GLN A 19 -22.57 26.51 18.51
CA GLN A 19 -23.14 26.71 17.16
C GLN A 19 -22.32 25.93 16.10
N LYS A 20 -20.98 25.99 16.14
CA LYS A 20 -20.12 25.20 15.23
C LYS A 20 -20.26 23.69 15.42
N LYS A 21 -20.50 23.23 16.65
CA LYS A 21 -20.77 21.81 16.96
C LYS A 21 -22.16 21.39 16.44
N VAL A 22 -23.18 22.24 16.65
CA VAL A 22 -24.56 22.03 16.19
C VAL A 22 -24.68 22.06 14.66
N SER A 23 -24.00 22.97 13.97
CA SER A 23 -23.96 22.98 12.50
C SER A 23 -23.21 21.78 11.93
N ARG A 24 -22.17 21.29 12.61
CA ARG A 24 -21.47 20.04 12.24
C ARG A 24 -22.31 18.79 12.54
N THR A 25 -23.27 18.84 13.45
CA THR A 25 -24.19 17.72 13.73
C THR A 25 -25.46 17.78 12.88
N SER A 26 -25.91 18.97 12.45
CA SER A 26 -27.13 19.12 11.62
C SER A 26 -26.89 18.80 10.13
N SER A 27 -25.66 18.97 9.62
CA SER A 27 -25.29 18.46 8.28
C SER A 27 -25.07 16.94 8.23
N ASN A 28 -25.16 16.24 9.35
CA ASN A 28 -25.00 14.79 9.45
C ASN A 28 -26.26 14.13 10.00
N GLY A 29 -27.43 14.50 9.46
CA GLY A 29 -28.55 13.56 9.46
C GLY A 29 -28.08 12.23 8.86
N PRO A 30 -28.56 11.08 9.36
CA PRO A 30 -28.00 9.81 8.95
C PRO A 30 -28.15 9.63 7.42
N PRO A 31 -27.23 8.92 6.75
CA PRO A 31 -27.13 8.94 5.29
C PRO A 31 -28.50 8.65 4.66
N ARG A 32 -28.98 9.55 3.78
CA ARG A 32 -30.25 9.36 3.02
C ARG A 32 -30.27 8.04 2.23
N ASN A 33 -29.12 7.39 2.06
CA ASN A 33 -28.96 6.06 1.51
C ASN A 33 -27.92 5.27 2.34
N TYR A 34 -28.35 4.63 3.43
CA TYR A 34 -27.51 3.75 4.25
C TYR A 34 -26.86 2.62 3.46
N ARG A 35 -27.54 2.09 2.43
CA ARG A 35 -26.99 1.03 1.57
C ARG A 35 -25.74 1.51 0.83
N GLY A 36 -25.82 2.68 0.20
CA GLY A 36 -24.69 3.27 -0.52
C GLY A 36 -23.53 3.61 0.40
N ALA A 37 -23.81 4.17 1.58
CA ALA A 37 -22.79 4.45 2.58
C ALA A 37 -22.08 3.17 3.07
N LEU A 38 -22.85 2.14 3.43
CA LEU A 38 -22.32 0.85 3.89
C LEU A 38 -21.47 0.16 2.81
N GLU A 39 -21.87 0.25 1.54
CA GLU A 39 -21.12 -0.35 0.42
C GLU A 39 -19.77 0.35 0.22
N VAL A 40 -19.72 1.69 0.31
CA VAL A 40 -18.48 2.46 0.22
C VAL A 40 -17.56 2.14 1.38
N ASP A 41 -18.09 2.08 2.60
CA ASP A 41 -17.32 1.78 3.80
C ASP A 41 -16.75 0.37 3.73
N LEU A 42 -17.54 -0.63 3.32
CA LEU A 42 -17.07 -2.01 3.15
C LEU A 42 -15.95 -2.10 2.12
N LYS A 43 -16.11 -1.47 0.95
CA LYS A 43 -15.07 -1.44 -0.10
C LYS A 43 -13.79 -0.76 0.40
N THR A 44 -13.92 0.32 1.16
CA THR A 44 -12.80 1.08 1.72
C THR A 44 -12.07 0.25 2.78
N CYS A 45 -12.80 -0.39 3.69
CA CYS A 45 -12.25 -1.30 4.68
C CYS A 45 -11.53 -2.48 4.02
N ALA A 46 -12.11 -3.10 3.00
CA ALA A 46 -11.48 -4.20 2.26
C ALA A 46 -10.18 -3.76 1.57
N LYS A 47 -10.17 -2.60 0.89
CA LYS A 47 -8.96 -2.02 0.30
C LYS A 47 -7.88 -1.75 1.35
N ARG A 48 -8.27 -1.18 2.49
CA ARG A 48 -7.36 -0.88 3.60
C ARG A 48 -6.76 -2.16 4.19
N ALA A 49 -7.56 -3.21 4.38
CA ALA A 49 -7.09 -4.50 4.87
C ALA A 49 -6.07 -5.11 3.89
N LYS A 50 -6.38 -5.13 2.59
CA LYS A 50 -5.45 -5.59 1.53
C LYS A 50 -4.13 -4.82 1.54
N LEU A 51 -4.20 -3.49 1.63
CA LEU A 51 -2.99 -2.64 1.66
C LEU A 51 -2.14 -2.91 2.91
N ARG A 52 -2.75 -3.08 4.08
CA ARG A 52 -2.01 -3.41 5.32
C ARG A 52 -1.26 -4.73 5.18
N VAL A 53 -1.94 -5.76 4.69
CA VAL A 53 -1.34 -7.08 4.45
C VAL A 53 -0.21 -6.97 3.45
N TYR A 54 -0.43 -6.30 2.31
CA TYR A 54 0.59 -6.07 1.30
C TYR A 54 1.83 -5.37 1.88
N ASN A 55 1.65 -4.29 2.65
CA ASN A 55 2.76 -3.55 3.22
C ASN A 55 3.58 -4.38 4.22
N GLU A 56 2.94 -5.22 5.02
CA GLU A 56 3.64 -6.10 5.97
C GLU A 56 4.49 -7.14 5.22
N PHE A 57 3.92 -7.78 4.19
CA PHE A 57 4.68 -8.70 3.35
C PHE A 57 5.82 -8.01 2.62
N GLN A 58 5.60 -6.81 2.08
CA GLN A 58 6.65 -6.04 1.42
C GLN A 58 7.80 -5.70 2.37
N LYS A 59 7.48 -5.35 3.63
CA LYS A 59 8.51 -5.14 4.65
C LYS A 59 9.35 -6.40 4.87
N GLN A 60 8.70 -7.56 5.03
CA GLN A 60 9.40 -8.84 5.20
C GLN A 60 10.28 -9.19 4.00
N VAL A 61 9.81 -8.92 2.78
CA VAL A 61 10.59 -9.13 1.55
C VAL A 61 11.82 -8.23 1.53
N VAL A 62 11.68 -6.94 1.86
CA VAL A 62 12.81 -6.00 1.92
C VAL A 62 13.82 -6.40 2.99
N ASP A 63 13.34 -6.79 4.18
CA ASP A 63 14.20 -7.28 5.26
C ASP A 63 14.96 -8.55 4.82
N ALA A 64 14.29 -9.52 4.19
CA ALA A 64 14.93 -10.73 3.68
C ALA A 64 15.96 -10.43 2.58
N TRP A 65 15.69 -9.47 1.70
CA TRP A 65 16.67 -9.02 0.70
C TRP A 65 17.91 -8.40 1.33
N ARG A 66 17.75 -7.62 2.40
CA ARG A 66 18.88 -7.08 3.18
C ARG A 66 19.71 -8.22 3.77
N ASP A 67 19.06 -9.18 4.43
CA ASP A 67 19.74 -10.30 5.09
C ASP A 67 20.52 -11.16 4.08
N ILE A 68 19.95 -11.43 2.89
CA ILE A 68 20.65 -12.10 1.79
C ILE A 68 21.90 -11.32 1.39
N ASN A 69 21.79 -10.00 1.20
CA ASN A 69 22.93 -9.18 0.79
C ASN A 69 24.03 -9.16 1.87
N GLU A 70 23.67 -9.11 3.14
CA GLU A 70 24.62 -9.16 4.25
C GLU A 70 25.35 -10.50 4.32
N GLU A 71 24.63 -11.62 4.19
CA GLU A 71 25.23 -12.96 4.20
C GLU A 71 26.20 -13.18 3.02
N PHE A 72 25.91 -12.61 1.85
CA PHE A 72 26.81 -12.67 0.70
C PHE A 72 28.11 -11.86 0.89
N LEU A 73 28.14 -10.89 1.79
CA LEU A 73 29.34 -10.11 2.12
C LEU A 73 30.24 -10.82 3.14
N ARG A 74 29.72 -11.81 3.86
CA ARG A 74 30.45 -12.54 4.89
C ARG A 74 31.24 -13.71 4.30
N PRO A 75 32.44 -14.01 4.82
CA PRO A 75 33.11 -15.26 4.49
C PRO A 75 32.20 -16.44 4.85
N THR A 76 31.88 -17.26 3.86
CA THR A 76 30.90 -18.34 3.97
C THR A 76 31.54 -19.69 3.64
N VAL A 77 31.15 -20.71 4.40
CA VAL A 77 31.53 -22.11 4.13
C VAL A 77 30.71 -22.73 2.99
N VAL A 78 29.62 -22.05 2.59
CA VAL A 78 28.73 -22.52 1.52
C VAL A 78 29.35 -22.16 0.17
N PRO A 79 29.45 -23.10 -0.77
CA PRO A 79 29.93 -22.81 -2.11
C PRO A 79 29.11 -21.70 -2.80
N MET A 80 29.82 -20.73 -3.40
CA MET A 80 29.20 -19.62 -4.14
C MET A 80 28.17 -20.04 -5.20
N PRO A 81 28.32 -21.15 -5.95
CA PRO A 81 27.31 -21.59 -6.91
C PRO A 81 25.95 -21.89 -6.27
N LEU A 82 25.91 -22.41 -5.04
CA LEU A 82 24.67 -22.68 -4.33
C LEU A 82 23.99 -21.38 -3.91
N LEU A 83 24.77 -20.43 -3.37
CA LEU A 83 24.26 -19.11 -3.00
C LEU A 83 23.69 -18.38 -4.22
N MET A 84 24.42 -18.40 -5.34
CA MET A 84 23.95 -17.83 -6.60
C MET A 84 22.66 -18.48 -7.10
N CYS A 85 22.49 -19.79 -6.93
CA CYS A 85 21.25 -20.48 -7.29
C CYS A 85 20.06 -19.94 -6.49
N VAL A 86 20.21 -19.79 -5.16
CA VAL A 86 19.15 -19.24 -4.29
C VAL A 86 18.86 -17.78 -4.65
N LEU A 87 19.89 -16.96 -4.85
CA LEU A 87 19.74 -15.56 -5.23
C LEU A 87 19.01 -15.41 -6.57
N ASN A 88 19.38 -16.20 -7.57
CA ASN A 88 18.74 -16.19 -8.88
C ASN A 88 17.28 -16.63 -8.79
N LEU A 89 16.97 -17.64 -7.98
CA LEU A 89 15.59 -18.06 -7.74
C LEU A 89 14.76 -16.93 -7.13
N SER A 90 15.27 -16.25 -6.10
CA SER A 90 14.60 -15.10 -5.48
C SER A 90 14.33 -13.97 -6.50
N ARG A 91 15.31 -13.67 -7.37
CA ARG A 91 15.14 -12.68 -8.45
C ARG A 91 14.08 -13.09 -9.46
N VAL A 92 14.06 -14.36 -9.85
CA VAL A 92 13.03 -14.89 -10.77
C VAL A 92 11.64 -14.78 -10.16
N MET A 93 11.49 -15.10 -8.88
CA MET A 93 10.21 -14.95 -8.17
C MET A 93 9.75 -13.50 -8.13
N ASP A 94 10.65 -12.56 -7.85
CA ASP A 94 10.34 -11.12 -7.89
C ASP A 94 9.83 -10.69 -9.27
N VAL A 95 10.51 -11.10 -10.35
CA VAL A 95 10.09 -10.81 -11.73
C VAL A 95 8.72 -11.41 -12.07
N ILE A 96 8.48 -12.69 -11.72
CA ILE A 96 7.24 -13.39 -12.04
C ILE A 96 6.04 -12.74 -11.33
N TYR A 97 6.21 -12.30 -10.09
CA TYR A 97 5.12 -11.75 -9.27
C TYR A 97 5.08 -10.22 -9.22
N THR A 98 5.93 -9.53 -9.99
CA THR A 98 5.89 -8.09 -10.12
C THR A 98 4.57 -7.65 -10.76
N GLY A 99 3.78 -6.87 -10.02
CA GLY A 99 2.53 -6.28 -10.51
C GLY A 99 1.33 -7.24 -10.55
N GLY A 100 1.45 -8.48 -10.06
CA GLY A 100 0.36 -9.45 -10.00
C GLY A 100 0.82 -10.90 -10.12
N ASP A 101 -0.12 -11.81 -10.36
CA ASP A 101 0.18 -13.24 -10.57
C ASP A 101 0.62 -13.49 -12.02
N GLY A 102 1.90 -13.29 -12.33
CA GLY A 102 2.45 -13.54 -13.65
C GLY A 102 2.69 -15.02 -13.97
N TYR A 103 2.54 -15.93 -13.00
CA TYR A 103 2.75 -17.37 -13.19
C TYR A 103 1.49 -18.06 -13.73
N THR A 104 0.36 -17.89 -13.05
CA THR A 104 -0.91 -18.51 -13.47
C THR A 104 -1.66 -17.59 -14.43
N HIS A 105 -1.59 -16.27 -14.21
CA HIS A 105 -2.25 -15.26 -15.04
C HIS A 105 -1.23 -14.51 -15.91
N VAL A 106 -0.64 -15.25 -16.85
CA VAL A 106 0.48 -14.76 -17.68
C VAL A 106 0.06 -13.58 -18.57
N GLY A 107 0.48 -12.38 -18.17
CA GLY A 107 0.26 -11.14 -18.92
C GLY A 107 1.23 -10.96 -20.09
N LYS A 108 1.00 -9.91 -20.89
CA LYS A 108 1.83 -9.57 -22.06
C LYS A 108 3.31 -9.38 -21.71
N VAL A 109 3.61 -8.74 -20.58
CA VAL A 109 4.99 -8.51 -20.11
C VAL A 109 5.73 -9.83 -19.91
N MET A 110 5.14 -10.77 -19.17
CA MET A 110 5.80 -12.06 -18.92
C MET A 110 5.96 -12.90 -20.18
N LYS A 111 4.97 -12.89 -21.10
CA LYS A 111 5.10 -13.53 -22.41
C LYS A 111 6.27 -12.97 -23.22
N ASN A 112 6.43 -11.64 -23.23
CA ASN A 112 7.54 -10.98 -23.90
C ASN A 112 8.89 -11.34 -23.26
N ASN A 113 8.96 -11.38 -21.92
CA ASN A 113 10.18 -11.76 -21.21
C ASN A 113 10.59 -13.21 -21.55
N VAL A 114 9.66 -14.17 -21.54
CA VAL A 114 9.93 -15.56 -21.96
C VAL A 114 10.41 -15.62 -23.40
N ALA A 115 9.72 -14.95 -24.32
CA ALA A 115 10.10 -14.96 -25.73
C ALA A 115 11.50 -14.36 -25.94
N SER A 116 11.82 -13.25 -25.29
CA SER A 116 13.12 -12.60 -25.40
C SER A 116 14.27 -13.41 -24.79
N LEU A 117 14.01 -14.17 -23.73
CA LEU A 117 15.06 -14.92 -23.02
C LEU A 117 15.29 -16.33 -23.58
N LEU A 118 14.24 -16.99 -24.06
CA LEU A 118 14.25 -18.43 -24.35
C LEU A 118 13.91 -18.80 -25.80
N ILE A 119 13.34 -17.87 -26.57
CA ILE A 119 12.89 -18.16 -27.95
C ILE A 119 13.74 -17.39 -28.95
N HIS A 120 13.88 -16.08 -28.74
CA HIS A 120 14.67 -15.23 -29.63
C HIS A 120 16.15 -15.39 -29.27
N SER A 121 16.93 -15.87 -30.24
CA SER A 121 18.38 -15.87 -30.12
C SER A 121 18.90 -14.44 -30.04
N ILE A 122 19.89 -14.21 -29.20
CA ILE A 122 20.69 -13.00 -29.18
C ILE A 122 21.69 -13.15 -30.33
N VAL A 123 21.25 -12.88 -31.56
CA VAL A 123 22.11 -12.82 -32.75
C VAL A 123 22.64 -11.41 -32.91
#